data_AF-A0A6A1XLU3-F1
#
_entry.id   AF-A0A6A1XLU3-F1
#
_cell.length_a   1.000
_cell.length_b   1.000
_cell.length_c   1.000
_cell.angle_alpha   90.00
_cell.angle_beta   90.00
_cell.angle_gamma   90.00
#
_symmetry.space_group_name_H-M   'P 1'
#
loop_
_entity.id
_entity.type
_entity.pdbx_description
1 polymer ?
#
loop_
_entity_poly.entity_id
_entity_poly.type
_entity_poly.pdbx_seq_one_letter_code
_entity_poly.pdbx_strand_id
1 'polypeptide(L)'
;MIYFSWATQIILAIISFLWLIPYYIAFKVGNRKYMSKTLDLSCNNRYTLMYYSGFFISILWYIMPFLNQPRFKLNIFSLFDIKVILLENVLYNIILIALIGYFMSVWGTKVVNCNLQATKDRFLHPSKLITEGPYKKVRNPMIMGDLFCHLSFILLLGAIHTLCLYIIYICINLV
;
A
#
# COMPACT_ATOMS: atom_id res chain seq x y z
N MET A 1 -13.36 -18.94 20.39
CA MET A 1 -12.29 -18.81 19.37
C MET A 1 -12.92 -18.93 18.00
N ILE A 2 -13.12 -17.82 17.28
CA ILE A 2 -13.73 -17.91 15.95
C ILE A 2 -12.64 -18.16 14.91
N TYR A 3 -12.83 -19.22 14.13
CA TYR A 3 -11.98 -19.77 13.07
C TYR A 3 -11.93 -18.86 11.82
N PHE A 4 -11.60 -17.58 11.99
CA PHE A 4 -11.81 -16.56 10.95
C PHE A 4 -10.70 -16.42 9.88
N SER A 5 -9.78 -17.36 9.71
CA SER A 5 -8.51 -17.03 9.05
C SER A 5 -8.53 -16.88 7.52
N TRP A 6 -9.40 -17.58 6.79
CA TRP A 6 -9.42 -17.54 5.30
C TRP A 6 -10.54 -16.64 4.76
N ALA A 7 -11.76 -16.80 5.28
CA ALA A 7 -12.91 -15.99 4.84
C ALA A 7 -12.67 -14.48 5.05
N THR A 8 -12.08 -14.09 6.18
CA THR A 8 -11.77 -12.68 6.46
C THR A 8 -10.76 -12.12 5.46
N GLN A 9 -9.73 -12.89 5.09
CA GLN A 9 -8.72 -12.47 4.12
C GLN A 9 -9.33 -12.26 2.74
N ILE A 10 -10.23 -13.16 2.31
CA ILE A 10 -10.98 -13.01 1.06
C ILE A 10 -11.88 -11.78 1.09
N ILE A 11 -12.64 -11.58 2.17
CA ILE A 11 -13.53 -10.43 2.32
C ILE A 11 -12.73 -9.12 2.23
N LEU A 12 -11.58 -9.04 2.92
CA LEU A 12 -10.72 -7.86 2.85
C LEU A 12 -10.12 -7.64 1.47
N ALA A 13 -9.72 -8.71 0.77
CA ALA A 13 -9.26 -8.62 -0.60
C ALA A 13 -10.37 -8.10 -1.54
N ILE A 14 -11.61 -8.58 -1.40
CA ILE A 14 -12.77 -8.09 -2.16
C ILE A 14 -13.03 -6.62 -1.85
N ILE A 15 -13.04 -6.22 -0.57
CA ILE A 15 -13.22 -4.82 -0.17
C ILE A 15 -12.11 -3.95 -0.78
N SER A 16 -10.86 -4.41 -0.75
CA SER A 16 -9.74 -3.69 -1.37
C SER A 16 -9.92 -3.53 -2.87
N PHE A 17 -10.47 -4.55 -3.55
CA PHE A 17 -10.76 -4.49 -4.97
C PHE A 17 -11.90 -3.49 -5.27
N LEU A 18 -12.95 -3.45 -4.45
CA LEU A 18 -14.06 -2.50 -4.61
C LEU A 18 -13.60 -1.04 -4.51
N TRP A 19 -12.53 -0.75 -3.75
CA TRP A 19 -11.93 0.59 -3.68
C TRP A 19 -11.27 1.04 -5.00
N LEU A 20 -11.04 0.15 -5.96
CA LEU A 20 -10.62 0.53 -7.33
C LEU A 20 -11.71 1.31 -8.07
N ILE A 21 -13.00 1.09 -7.75
CA ILE A 21 -14.12 1.75 -8.43
C ILE A 21 -14.06 3.27 -8.23
N PRO A 22 -14.08 3.80 -6.98
CA PRO A 22 -13.98 5.25 -6.77
C PRO A 22 -12.65 5.82 -7.28
N TYR A 23 -11.54 5.06 -7.15
CA TYR A 23 -10.23 5.46 -7.67
C TYR A 23 -10.25 5.67 -9.20
N TYR A 24 -10.75 4.68 -9.95
CA TYR A 24 -10.83 4.73 -11.40
C TYR A 24 -11.80 5.81 -11.89
N ILE A 25 -12.95 5.95 -11.22
CA ILE A 25 -13.91 7.03 -11.52
C ILE A 25 -13.25 8.39 -11.30
N ALA A 26 -12.54 8.58 -10.19
CA ALA A 26 -11.83 9.82 -9.88
C ALA A 26 -10.80 10.17 -10.96
N PHE A 27 -9.99 9.19 -11.37
CA PHE A 27 -8.98 9.37 -12.41
C PHE A 27 -9.62 9.71 -13.77
N LYS A 28 -10.58 8.90 -14.23
CA LYS A 28 -11.18 9.06 -15.58
C LYS A 28 -12.03 10.32 -15.70
N VAL A 29 -12.87 10.60 -14.70
CA VAL A 29 -13.74 11.78 -14.70
C VAL A 29 -12.93 13.04 -14.42
N GLY A 30 -11.98 12.99 -13.48
CA GLY A 30 -11.08 14.10 -13.17
C GLY A 30 -10.27 14.52 -14.40
N ASN A 31 -9.66 13.56 -15.11
CA ASN A 31 -8.88 13.83 -16.32
C ASN A 31 -9.75 14.40 -17.48
N ARG A 32 -10.95 13.83 -17.73
CA ARG A 32 -11.87 14.38 -18.75
C ARG A 32 -12.36 15.80 -18.43
N LYS A 33 -12.71 16.06 -17.17
CA LYS A 33 -13.15 17.40 -16.75
C LYS A 33 -12.02 18.42 -16.80
N TYR A 34 -10.79 18.01 -16.48
CA TYR A 34 -9.61 18.85 -16.67
C TYR A 34 -9.41 19.25 -18.14
N MET A 35 -9.48 18.30 -19.07
CA MET A 35 -9.30 18.58 -20.50
C MET A 35 -10.40 19.46 -21.11
N SER A 36 -11.58 19.54 -20.48
CA SER A 36 -12.75 20.23 -21.03
C SER A 36 -13.09 21.56 -20.34
N LYS A 37 -12.61 21.79 -19.12
CA LYS A 37 -12.87 23.00 -18.34
C LYS A 37 -11.63 23.37 -17.53
N THR A 38 -11.35 24.67 -17.42
CA THR A 38 -10.42 25.26 -16.44
C THR A 38 -10.92 25.00 -15.02
N LEU A 39 -10.84 23.75 -14.57
CA LEU A 39 -11.20 23.37 -13.21
C LEU A 39 -10.05 23.71 -12.25
N ASP A 40 -10.41 24.05 -11.01
CA ASP A 40 -9.48 24.25 -9.92
C ASP A 40 -8.59 23.02 -9.73
N LEU A 41 -7.28 23.26 -9.84
CA LEU A 41 -6.20 22.27 -9.77
C LEU A 41 -5.74 22.02 -8.34
N SER A 42 -6.36 22.69 -7.36
CA SER A 42 -6.02 22.55 -5.96
C SER A 42 -6.14 21.10 -5.47
N CYS A 43 -5.28 20.76 -4.50
CA CYS A 43 -5.34 19.47 -3.79
C CYS A 43 -6.69 19.22 -3.10
N ASN A 44 -7.50 20.27 -2.90
CA ASN A 44 -8.81 20.22 -2.25
C ASN A 44 -9.94 19.91 -3.23
N ASN A 45 -9.65 19.75 -4.52
CA ASN A 45 -10.64 19.32 -5.50
C ASN A 45 -11.21 17.94 -5.13
N ARG A 46 -12.53 17.79 -5.22
CA ARG A 46 -13.25 16.53 -4.92
C ARG A 46 -12.68 15.32 -5.66
N TYR A 47 -12.21 15.48 -6.91
CA TYR A 47 -11.61 14.39 -7.67
C TYR A 47 -10.24 13.98 -7.13
N THR A 48 -9.44 14.94 -6.68
CA THR A 48 -8.16 14.67 -6.00
C THR A 48 -8.40 13.96 -4.67
N LEU A 49 -9.39 14.40 -3.89
CA LEU A 49 -9.78 13.74 -2.64
C LEU A 49 -10.28 12.30 -2.87
N MET A 50 -11.06 12.07 -3.93
CA MET A 50 -11.49 10.72 -4.30
C MET A 50 -10.32 9.86 -4.82
N TYR A 51 -9.31 10.44 -5.47
CA TYR A 51 -8.12 9.69 -5.88
C TYR A 51 -7.38 9.11 -4.67
N TYR A 52 -7.33 9.82 -3.54
CA TYR A 52 -6.77 9.29 -2.30
C TYR A 52 -7.52 8.06 -1.77
N SER A 53 -8.70 7.71 -2.29
CA SER A 53 -9.33 6.44 -1.96
C SER A 53 -8.47 5.23 -2.34
N GLY A 54 -7.59 5.37 -3.33
CA GLY A 54 -6.62 4.33 -3.69
C GLY A 54 -5.67 3.96 -2.54
N PHE A 55 -5.46 4.87 -1.57
CA PHE A 55 -4.69 4.58 -0.36
C PHE A 55 -5.36 3.52 0.52
N PHE A 56 -6.69 3.47 0.57
CA PHE A 56 -7.43 2.46 1.34
C PHE A 56 -7.23 1.05 0.81
N ILE A 57 -6.89 0.89 -0.48
CA ILE A 57 -6.49 -0.39 -1.04
C ILE A 57 -5.26 -0.87 -0.27
N SER A 58 -4.17 -0.11 -0.31
CA SER A 58 -2.88 -0.44 0.33
C SER A 58 -3.01 -0.68 1.84
N ILE A 59 -3.77 0.14 2.58
CA ILE A 59 -3.96 -0.04 4.04
C ILE A 59 -4.48 -1.44 4.40
N LEU A 60 -5.47 -1.96 3.67
CA LEU A 60 -6.04 -3.27 3.97
C LEU A 60 -4.99 -4.37 3.82
N TRP A 61 -4.11 -4.25 2.82
CA TRP A 61 -3.02 -5.17 2.59
C TRP A 61 -1.90 -5.07 3.64
N TYR A 62 -1.71 -3.91 4.27
CA TYR A 62 -0.83 -3.80 5.44
C TYR A 62 -1.41 -4.48 6.68
N ILE A 63 -2.73 -4.54 6.84
CA ILE A 63 -3.38 -5.16 8.01
C ILE A 63 -3.47 -6.68 7.86
N MET A 64 -3.76 -7.17 6.66
CA MET A 64 -4.00 -8.59 6.38
C MET A 64 -2.92 -9.54 6.93
N PRO A 65 -1.60 -9.27 6.82
CA PRO A 65 -0.54 -10.11 7.38
C PRO A 65 -0.63 -10.31 8.89
N PHE A 66 -1.25 -9.39 9.63
CA PHE A 66 -1.32 -9.41 11.09
C PHE A 66 -2.49 -10.23 11.63
N LEU A 67 -3.51 -10.47 10.79
CA LEU A 67 -4.68 -11.25 11.17
C LEU A 67 -4.31 -12.70 11.45
N ASN A 68 -5.13 -13.37 12.27
CA ASN A 68 -4.93 -14.77 12.59
C ASN A 68 -4.96 -15.64 11.32
N GLN A 69 -3.86 -16.30 11.02
CA GLN A 69 -3.68 -17.15 9.85
C GLN A 69 -2.51 -18.12 10.05
N PRO A 70 -2.46 -19.23 9.30
CA PRO A 70 -1.32 -20.14 9.30
C PRO A 70 -0.02 -19.38 9.01
N ARG A 71 1.02 -19.70 9.77
CA ARG A 71 2.34 -19.09 9.66
C ARG A 71 3.36 -20.09 9.12
N PHE A 72 4.27 -19.69 8.22
CA PHE A 72 5.41 -20.54 7.86
C PHE A 72 6.26 -20.80 9.10
N LYS A 73 6.71 -22.06 9.28
CA LYS A 73 7.65 -22.45 10.35
C LYS A 73 9.07 -21.94 10.13
N LEU A 74 9.34 -21.23 9.04
CA LEU A 74 10.65 -20.75 8.61
C LEU A 74 10.63 -19.23 8.46
N ASN A 75 10.03 -18.54 9.43
CA ASN A 75 10.15 -17.09 9.56
C ASN A 75 11.36 -16.75 10.44
N ILE A 76 11.88 -15.53 10.39
CA ILE A 76 13.05 -15.11 11.22
C ILE A 76 12.85 -15.41 12.72
N PHE A 77 11.60 -15.54 13.16
CA PHE A 77 11.23 -15.74 14.55
C PHE A 77 11.15 -17.20 14.98
N SER A 78 11.02 -18.12 14.02
CA SER A 78 11.15 -19.56 14.24
C SER A 78 12.57 -19.96 14.66
N LEU A 79 13.57 -19.12 14.36
CA LEU A 79 14.94 -19.26 14.86
C LEU A 79 15.04 -19.04 16.38
N PHE A 80 14.06 -18.39 17.01
CA PHE A 80 14.13 -17.99 18.42
C PHE A 80 13.24 -18.84 19.34
N ASP A 81 12.58 -19.91 18.86
CA ASP A 81 11.62 -20.73 19.63
C ASP A 81 10.50 -19.91 20.33
N ILE A 82 10.31 -18.66 19.91
CA ILE A 82 9.28 -17.77 20.42
C ILE A 82 7.97 -18.21 19.78
N LYS A 83 6.97 -18.60 20.59
CA LYS A 83 5.58 -18.62 20.13
C LYS A 83 5.25 -17.22 19.63
N VAL A 84 5.19 -17.06 18.30
CA VAL A 84 4.81 -15.81 17.63
C VAL A 84 3.31 -15.62 17.80
N ILE A 85 2.86 -15.39 19.02
CA ILE A 85 1.55 -14.85 19.30
C ILE A 85 1.75 -13.34 19.22
N LEU A 86 1.47 -12.78 18.04
CA LEU A 86 1.69 -11.37 17.70
C LEU A 86 1.18 -10.38 18.76
N LEU A 87 0.08 -10.71 19.44
CA LEU A 87 -0.52 -9.86 20.48
C LEU A 87 0.19 -9.94 21.84
N GLU A 88 0.93 -11.00 22.13
CA GLU A 88 1.54 -11.22 23.45
C GLU A 88 3.00 -10.77 23.50
N ASN A 89 3.67 -10.68 22.34
CA ASN A 89 5.08 -10.29 22.27
C ASN A 89 5.24 -8.79 22.01
N VAL A 90 5.37 -8.01 23.08
CA VAL A 90 5.52 -6.54 23.02
C VAL A 90 6.77 -6.13 22.23
N LEU A 91 7.91 -6.80 22.45
CA LEU A 91 9.17 -6.50 21.76
C LEU A 91 9.04 -6.68 20.25
N TYR A 92 8.33 -7.73 19.83
CA TYR A 92 8.02 -8.00 18.44
C TYR A 92 7.28 -6.83 17.77
N ASN A 93 6.22 -6.35 18.42
CA ASN A 93 5.42 -5.25 17.90
C ASN A 93 6.23 -3.95 17.83
N ILE A 94 7.12 -3.70 18.80
CA ILE A 94 8.01 -2.53 18.79
C ILE A 94 8.96 -2.58 17.58
N ILE A 95 9.65 -3.72 17.36
CA ILE A 95 10.57 -3.87 16.23
C ILE A 95 9.83 -3.70 14.90
N LEU A 96 8.63 -4.29 14.79
CA LEU A 96 7.82 -4.20 13.58
C LEU A 96 7.36 -2.77 13.28
N ILE A 97 6.87 -2.05 14.30
CA ILE A 97 6.50 -0.62 14.18
C ILE A 97 7.73 0.21 13.80
N ALA A 98 8.89 -0.06 14.40
CA ALA A 98 10.13 0.65 14.08
C ALA A 98 10.57 0.41 12.62
N LEU A 99 10.45 -0.81 12.11
CA LEU A 99 10.75 -1.14 10.71
C LEU A 99 9.78 -0.44 9.74
N ILE A 100 8.48 -0.44 10.04
CA ILE A 100 7.47 0.32 9.27
C ILE A 100 7.82 1.81 9.27
N GLY A 101 8.08 2.38 10.45
CA GLY A 101 8.41 3.79 10.61
C GLY A 101 9.68 4.18 9.84
N TYR A 102 10.72 3.34 9.92
CA TYR A 102 11.96 3.54 9.17
C TYR A 102 11.72 3.51 7.66
N PHE A 103 10.99 2.50 7.15
CA PHE A 103 10.68 2.40 5.73
C PHE A 103 9.90 3.62 5.22
N MET A 104 8.84 4.02 5.95
CA MET A 104 8.03 5.19 5.59
C MET A 104 8.85 6.50 5.64
N SER A 105 9.73 6.64 6.63
CA SER A 105 10.56 7.85 6.78
C SER A 105 11.67 7.95 5.74
N VAL A 106 12.32 6.84 5.37
CA VAL A 106 13.47 6.89 4.45
C VAL A 106 13.00 6.76 3.00
N TRP A 107 12.25 5.70 2.69
CA TRP A 107 11.79 5.45 1.33
C TRP A 107 10.58 6.30 0.98
N GLY A 108 9.56 6.27 1.85
CA GLY A 108 8.31 7.00 1.66
C GLY A 108 8.55 8.49 1.45
N THR A 109 9.23 9.16 2.39
CA THR A 109 9.53 10.60 2.27
C THR A 109 10.33 10.94 1.02
N LYS A 110 11.31 10.11 0.63
CA LYS A 110 12.12 10.37 -0.57
C LYS A 110 11.27 10.35 -1.84
N VAL A 111 10.41 9.35 -2.01
CA VAL A 111 9.55 9.23 -3.20
C VAL A 111 8.40 10.24 -3.17
N VAL A 112 7.78 10.45 -2.01
CA VAL A 112 6.71 11.45 -1.82
C VAL A 112 7.21 12.85 -2.11
N ASN A 113 8.39 13.23 -1.63
CA ASN A 113 8.96 14.55 -1.91
C ASN A 113 9.21 14.76 -3.41
N CYS A 114 9.72 13.75 -4.13
CA CYS A 114 9.84 13.81 -5.58
C CYS A 114 8.48 14.02 -6.26
N ASN A 115 7.45 13.29 -5.84
CA ASN A 115 6.10 13.43 -6.40
C ASN A 115 5.49 14.80 -6.12
N LEU A 116 5.58 15.28 -4.88
CA LEU A 116 5.07 16.60 -4.51
C LEU A 116 5.70 17.72 -5.34
N GLN A 117 6.99 17.63 -5.69
CA GLN A 117 7.61 18.62 -6.57
C GLN A 117 6.97 18.71 -7.97
N ALA A 118 6.29 17.66 -8.44
CA ALA A 118 5.60 17.65 -9.74
C ALA A 118 4.08 17.82 -9.60
N THR A 119 3.49 17.44 -8.47
CA THR A 119 2.03 17.35 -8.29
C THR A 119 1.43 18.39 -7.34
N LYS A 120 2.25 19.17 -6.60
CA LYS A 120 1.78 20.14 -5.57
C LYS A 120 0.69 21.07 -6.07
N ASP A 121 0.86 21.62 -7.28
CA ASP A 121 -0.09 22.60 -7.82
C ASP A 121 -1.13 21.97 -8.75
N ARG A 122 -0.85 20.77 -9.27
CA ARG A 122 -1.66 20.07 -10.28
C ARG A 122 -1.53 18.56 -10.10
N PHE A 123 -2.36 17.98 -9.24
CA PHE A 123 -2.23 16.57 -8.88
C PHE A 123 -2.49 15.62 -10.06
N LEU A 124 -3.58 15.84 -10.80
CA LEU A 124 -3.98 14.98 -11.93
C LEU A 124 -3.17 15.24 -13.22
N HIS A 125 -2.49 16.38 -13.30
CA HIS A 125 -1.66 16.79 -14.44
C HIS A 125 -0.33 17.34 -13.94
N PRO A 126 0.63 16.46 -13.60
CA PRO A 126 1.92 16.87 -13.09
C PRO A 126 2.59 17.89 -14.01
N SER A 127 3.19 18.93 -13.42
CA SER A 127 3.75 20.06 -14.17
C SER A 127 5.06 19.74 -14.89
N LYS A 128 5.71 18.62 -14.52
CA LYS A 128 6.97 18.17 -15.09
C LYS A 128 7.13 16.66 -14.98
N LEU A 129 7.92 16.08 -15.88
CA LEU A 129 8.38 14.70 -15.76
C LEU A 129 9.48 14.61 -14.69
N ILE A 130 9.38 13.64 -13.80
CA ILE A 130 10.39 13.38 -12.77
C ILE A 130 11.39 12.35 -13.31
N THR A 131 12.66 12.72 -13.43
CA THR A 131 13.74 11.83 -13.89
C THR A 131 14.86 11.66 -12.86
N GLU A 132 14.76 12.35 -11.73
CA GLU A 132 15.78 12.37 -10.67
C GLU A 132 15.42 11.46 -9.50
N GLY A 133 16.43 11.14 -8.68
CA GLY A 133 16.24 10.32 -7.48
C GLY A 133 15.81 8.88 -7.81
N PRO A 134 14.83 8.29 -7.10
CA PRO A 134 14.33 6.93 -7.37
C PRO A 134 13.80 6.75 -8.80
N TYR A 135 13.25 7.80 -9.40
CA TYR A 135 12.70 7.81 -10.76
C TYR A 135 13.78 7.62 -11.85
N LYS A 136 15.06 7.83 -11.53
CA LYS A 136 16.19 7.52 -12.43
C LYS A 136 16.39 6.01 -12.64
N LYS A 137 15.94 5.19 -11.69
CA LYS A 137 16.16 3.73 -11.69
C LYS A 137 14.92 2.97 -12.15
N VAL A 138 13.73 3.42 -11.73
CA VAL A 138 12.46 2.74 -12.01
C VAL A 138 11.38 3.77 -12.29
N ARG A 139 10.45 3.45 -13.20
CA ARG A 139 9.35 4.36 -13.58
C ARG A 139 8.33 4.58 -12.46
N ASN A 140 8.09 3.55 -11.65
CA ASN A 140 7.07 3.55 -10.59
C ASN A 140 7.69 3.18 -9.22
N PRO A 141 8.57 4.02 -8.65
CA PRO A 141 9.25 3.72 -7.39
C PRO A 141 8.29 3.62 -6.20
N MET A 142 7.16 4.35 -6.23
CA MET A 142 6.15 4.29 -5.18
C MET A 142 5.46 2.92 -5.16
N ILE A 143 5.00 2.43 -6.32
CA ILE A 143 4.39 1.10 -6.46
C ILE A 143 5.39 0.01 -6.11
N MET A 144 6.62 0.09 -6.63
CA MET A 144 7.69 -0.85 -6.32
C MET A 144 7.96 -0.93 -4.80
N GLY A 145 8.12 0.22 -4.15
CA GLY A 145 8.35 0.27 -2.72
C GLY A 145 7.20 -0.30 -1.91
N ASP A 146 5.98 0.05 -2.27
CA ASP A 146 4.78 -0.44 -1.60
C ASP A 146 4.63 -1.96 -1.74
N LEU A 147 4.82 -2.52 -2.94
CA LEU A 147 4.83 -3.97 -3.16
C LEU A 147 5.89 -4.65 -2.29
N PHE A 148 7.14 -4.18 -2.31
CA PHE A 148 8.21 -4.80 -1.50
C PHE A 148 7.97 -4.67 -0.01
N CYS A 149 7.39 -3.56 0.46
CA CYS A 149 7.03 -3.38 1.86
C CYS A 149 6.01 -4.44 2.31
N HIS A 150 4.94 -4.61 1.54
CA HIS A 150 3.93 -5.63 1.80
C HIS A 150 4.51 -7.04 1.79
N LEU A 151 5.29 -7.39 0.76
CA LEU A 151 5.91 -8.71 0.67
C LEU A 151 6.84 -8.96 1.85
N SER A 152 7.59 -7.94 2.27
CA SER A 152 8.47 -8.02 3.44
C SER A 152 7.69 -8.36 4.70
N PHE A 153 6.53 -7.71 4.95
CA PHE A 153 5.69 -8.06 6.10
C PHE A 153 5.08 -9.43 6.00
N ILE A 154 4.61 -9.83 4.82
CA ILE A 154 4.05 -11.16 4.59
C ILE A 154 5.09 -12.24 4.94
N LEU A 155 6.34 -12.08 4.48
CA LEU A 155 7.42 -13.02 4.75
C LEU A 155 7.88 -12.97 6.22
N LEU A 156 8.04 -11.77 6.76
CA LEU A 156 8.46 -11.54 8.16
C LEU A 156 7.48 -12.18 9.16
N LEU A 157 6.18 -12.00 8.92
CA LEU A 157 5.09 -12.56 9.73
C LEU A 157 4.75 -14.00 9.32
N GLY A 158 5.35 -14.50 8.24
CA GLY A 158 5.03 -15.77 7.62
C GLY A 158 3.56 -15.94 7.23
N ALA A 159 2.85 -14.87 6.86
CA ALA A 159 1.41 -14.82 6.61
C ALA A 159 1.00 -15.64 5.36
N ILE A 160 0.72 -16.94 5.52
CA ILE A 160 0.46 -17.86 4.42
C ILE A 160 -0.73 -17.39 3.58
N HIS A 161 -1.83 -17.02 4.23
CA HIS A 161 -3.04 -16.67 3.49
C HIS A 161 -2.89 -15.37 2.72
N THR A 162 -2.30 -14.37 3.36
CA THR A 162 -2.01 -13.11 2.69
C THR A 162 -1.01 -13.31 1.55
N LEU A 163 -0.02 -14.21 1.68
CA LEU A 163 0.88 -14.56 0.58
C LEU A 163 0.14 -15.15 -0.62
N CYS A 164 -0.78 -16.10 -0.40
CA CYS A 164 -1.56 -16.69 -1.48
C CYS A 164 -2.41 -15.65 -2.23
N LEU A 165 -2.97 -14.68 -1.50
CA LEU A 165 -3.76 -13.61 -2.09
C LEU A 165 -2.89 -12.49 -2.69
N TYR A 166 -1.62 -12.39 -2.34
CA TYR A 166 -0.73 -11.28 -2.75
C TYR A 166 -0.63 -11.10 -4.27
N ILE A 167 -0.82 -12.16 -5.06
CA ILE A 167 -0.91 -12.06 -6.52
C ILE A 167 -2.06 -11.15 -6.98
N ILE A 168 -3.18 -11.15 -6.25
CA ILE A 168 -4.32 -10.27 -6.51
C ILE A 168 -3.90 -8.81 -6.24
N TYR A 169 -3.14 -8.55 -5.18
CA TYR A 169 -2.63 -7.21 -4.89
C TYR A 169 -1.69 -6.69 -5.99
N ILE A 170 -0.81 -7.55 -6.50
CA ILE A 170 0.05 -7.21 -7.65
C ILE A 170 -0.83 -6.85 -8.85
N CYS A 171 -1.82 -7.68 -9.19
CA CYS A 171 -2.74 -7.40 -10.29
C CYS A 171 -3.47 -6.06 -10.12
N ILE A 172 -3.97 -5.75 -8.91
CA ILE A 172 -4.63 -4.47 -8.59
C ILE A 172 -3.72 -3.28 -8.88
N ASN A 173 -2.42 -3.37 -8.57
CA ASN A 173 -1.45 -2.29 -8.76
C ASN A 173 -0.88 -2.19 -10.19
N LEU A 174 -1.19 -3.15 -11.07
CA LEU A 174 -0.78 -3.15 -12.47
C LEU A 174 -1.83 -2.51 -13.40
N VAL A 175 -3.04 -2.25 -12.90
CA VAL A 175 -4.15 -1.59 -13.63
C VAL A 175 -4.04 -0.07 -13.53
#